data_AF-A0A954C4R9-F1
#
_entry.id   AF-A0A954C4R9-F1
#
_cell.length_a   1.000
_cell.length_b   1.000
_cell.length_c   1.000
_cell.angle_alpha   90.00
_cell.angle_beta   90.00
_cell.angle_gamma   90.00
#
_symmetry.space_group_name_H-M   'P 1'
#
loop_
_entity.id
_entity.type
_entity.pdbx_description
1 polymer ?
#
loop_
_entity_poly.entity_id
_entity_poly.type
_entity_poly.pdbx_seq_one_letter_code
_entity_poly.pdbx_strand_id
1 'polypeptide(L)'
;MKAEYAVGAAVSVLMLGGFGVWLLAPTPLPPAPPPAPALPLPAGGTPGSGGSATTSSSADPELGLSAPERLGKVLARAQQAGDAEAERAAAAELNLVLGELADEDGLGHARELLDPAQEPTLQELGVRLLSKLASAEAAVEEGRAATDPRLAPQARLLLIYSLGKRKDDPATREALWTIVENRADDAEVRSFAIGAVGDAPGATPRLLRLAQASDETPLVRGSAYLALRDAGDPQAAKQALEAFQADPAMAEELTRLEAE
;
A
#
# COMPACT_ATOMS: atom_id res chain seq x y z
N MET A 1 -15.19 8.00 29.16
CA MET A 1 -13.72 7.88 29.15
C MET A 1 -13.40 6.80 28.12
N LYS A 2 -13.39 7.09 26.81
CA LYS A 2 -12.28 7.68 26.05
C LYS A 2 -10.92 7.11 26.48
N ALA A 3 -10.64 5.88 26.04
CA ALA A 3 -9.28 5.38 25.89
C ALA A 3 -8.89 5.66 24.43
N GLU A 4 -8.01 6.62 24.28
CA GLU A 4 -7.60 7.24 23.04
C GLU A 4 -6.66 6.30 22.27
N TYR A 5 -7.05 5.98 21.04
CA TYR A 5 -6.31 6.06 19.77
C TYR A 5 -4.85 6.58 19.79
N ALA A 6 -3.98 6.06 20.67
CA ALA A 6 -2.57 6.44 20.74
C ALA A 6 -1.63 5.55 19.90
N VAL A 7 -2.13 4.48 19.28
CA VAL A 7 -1.31 3.54 18.49
C VAL A 7 -1.17 3.97 17.02
N GLY A 8 -2.01 4.91 16.57
CA GLY A 8 -2.00 5.39 15.18
C GLY A 8 -0.79 6.27 14.82
N ALA A 9 -0.07 6.89 15.76
CA ALA A 9 0.92 7.91 15.38
C ALA A 9 2.19 7.33 14.71
N ALA A 10 2.70 6.18 15.16
CA ALA A 10 3.95 5.62 14.62
C ALA A 10 3.76 4.99 13.22
N VAL A 11 2.54 4.59 12.87
CA VAL A 11 2.21 3.98 11.56
C VAL A 11 1.49 4.98 10.63
N SER A 12 0.68 5.91 11.15
CA SER A 12 -0.04 6.92 10.36
C SER A 12 0.81 8.11 9.93
N VAL A 13 1.98 8.36 10.52
CA VAL A 13 2.90 9.43 10.08
C VAL A 13 3.45 9.21 8.65
N LEU A 14 3.24 8.02 8.06
CA LEU A 14 3.56 7.73 6.66
C LEU A 14 2.36 7.76 5.69
N MET A 15 1.13 8.08 6.15
CA MET A 15 -0.10 8.01 5.34
C MET A 15 -0.69 9.37 4.89
N LEU A 16 -0.22 10.51 5.40
CA LEU A 16 -0.82 11.84 5.12
C LEU A 16 -0.16 12.63 3.97
N GLY A 17 0.21 11.95 2.88
CA GLY A 17 0.80 12.60 1.69
C GLY A 17 0.06 12.37 0.37
N GLY A 18 -1.19 11.88 0.39
CA GLY A 18 -1.79 11.30 -0.82
C GLY A 18 -3.23 11.66 -1.16
N PHE A 19 -3.91 12.50 -0.38
CA PHE A 19 -5.24 13.02 -0.74
C PHE A 19 -5.18 14.54 -0.84
N GLY A 20 -5.12 15.02 -2.08
CA GLY A 20 -5.06 16.43 -2.41
C GLY A 20 -4.25 16.66 -3.69
N VAL A 21 -4.92 16.60 -4.83
CA VAL A 21 -4.46 17.37 -5.99
C VAL A 21 -4.53 18.84 -5.58
N TRP A 22 -3.37 19.43 -5.26
CA TRP A 22 -3.15 20.87 -5.35
C TRP A 22 -1.83 21.12 -6.07
N LEU A 23 -1.95 21.81 -7.20
CA LEU A 23 -0.87 22.41 -7.97
C LEU A 23 0.00 23.31 -7.06
N LEU A 24 1.26 22.93 -6.84
CA LEU A 24 2.33 23.91 -6.64
C LEU A 24 3.34 23.75 -7.78
N ALA A 25 3.55 24.84 -8.51
CA ALA A 25 4.62 24.96 -9.48
C ALA A 25 5.98 24.62 -8.82
N PRO A 26 6.92 24.00 -9.55
CA PRO A 26 8.24 23.68 -8.99
C PRO A 26 8.96 24.96 -8.59
N THR A 27 9.32 25.07 -7.31
CA THR A 27 10.25 26.09 -6.84
C THR A 27 11.61 25.87 -7.50
N PRO A 28 12.29 26.94 -7.97
CA PRO A 28 13.60 26.79 -8.58
C PRO A 28 14.62 26.26 -7.55
N LEU A 29 15.42 25.28 -7.97
CA LEU A 29 16.48 24.69 -7.17
C LEU A 29 17.43 25.78 -6.63
N PRO A 30 17.79 25.80 -5.34
CA PRO A 30 18.86 26.67 -4.86
C PRO A 30 20.20 26.25 -5.48
N PRO A 31 21.12 27.20 -5.72
CA PRO A 31 22.43 26.90 -6.29
C PRO A 31 23.25 26.00 -5.36
N ALA A 32 23.99 25.05 -5.95
CA ALA A 32 24.81 24.10 -5.23
C ALA A 32 25.84 24.79 -4.31
N PRO A 33 26.07 24.28 -3.09
CA PRO A 33 27.09 24.81 -2.20
C PRO A 33 28.50 24.55 -2.77
N PRO A 34 29.48 25.42 -2.47
CA PRO A 34 30.85 25.22 -2.91
C PRO A 34 31.48 23.98 -2.26
N PRO A 35 32.44 23.32 -2.93
CA PRO A 35 33.08 22.10 -2.43
C PRO A 35 33.84 22.37 -1.12
N ALA A 36 33.65 21.50 -0.13
CA ALA A 36 34.35 21.55 1.15
C ALA A 36 35.87 21.27 0.97
N PRO A 37 36.74 21.86 1.80
CA PRO A 37 38.18 21.62 1.73
C PRO A 37 38.55 20.20 2.13
N ALA A 38 39.53 19.63 1.43
CA ALA A 38 40.03 18.28 1.66
C ALA A 38 40.62 18.11 3.07
N LEU A 39 40.15 17.10 3.80
CA LEU A 39 40.73 16.68 5.07
C LEU A 39 42.07 15.96 4.84
N PRO A 40 43.06 16.14 5.75
CA PRO A 40 44.36 15.49 5.62
C PRO A 40 44.29 13.99 5.95
N LEU A 41 44.99 13.20 5.15
CA LEU A 41 45.16 11.76 5.32
C LEU A 41 45.91 11.44 6.63
N PRO A 42 45.45 10.46 7.44
CA PRO A 42 46.24 9.97 8.56
C PRO A 42 47.37 9.05 8.06
N ALA A 43 48.56 9.29 8.61
CA ALA A 43 49.78 8.55 8.34
C ALA A 43 49.79 7.15 8.95
N GLY A 44 50.41 6.23 8.21
CA GLY A 44 51.10 4.98 8.60
C GLY A 44 50.81 4.34 9.97
N GLY A 45 50.27 3.12 9.91
CA GLY A 45 50.32 2.11 10.99
C GLY A 45 50.45 0.71 10.38
N THR A 46 51.44 -0.05 10.86
CA THR A 46 51.99 -1.33 10.35
C THR A 46 51.06 -2.56 10.46
N PRO A 47 51.33 -3.66 9.72
CA PRO A 47 50.51 -4.87 9.76
C PRO A 47 50.91 -5.78 10.94
N GLY A 48 49.98 -6.02 11.86
CA GLY A 48 50.10 -6.96 12.96
C GLY A 48 49.25 -8.21 12.73
N SER A 49 49.89 -9.37 12.75
CA SER A 49 49.31 -10.70 12.58
C SER A 49 48.47 -11.18 13.77
N GLY A 50 47.54 -12.08 13.48
CA GLY A 50 47.20 -13.19 14.37
C GLY A 50 45.87 -13.06 15.08
N GLY A 51 44.97 -14.01 14.82
CA GLY A 51 43.74 -14.14 15.58
C GLY A 51 42.62 -14.77 14.78
N SER A 52 42.75 -16.07 14.47
CA SER A 52 41.62 -16.89 14.07
C SER A 52 40.62 -16.96 15.24
N ALA A 53 39.62 -16.09 15.20
CA ALA A 53 38.41 -16.28 15.98
C ALA A 53 37.48 -17.15 15.14
N THR A 54 37.44 -18.44 15.49
CA THR A 54 36.31 -19.31 15.18
C THR A 54 35.05 -18.62 15.67
N THR A 55 34.27 -18.03 14.77
CA THR A 55 32.89 -17.66 15.05
C THR A 55 32.13 -18.97 15.23
N SER A 56 32.07 -19.39 16.48
CA SER A 56 31.06 -20.29 17.01
C SER A 56 29.72 -19.88 16.41
N SER A 57 29.24 -20.69 15.46
CA SER A 57 27.87 -20.72 14.97
C SER A 57 26.92 -20.97 16.13
N SER A 58 26.57 -19.93 16.88
CA SER A 58 25.35 -19.91 17.67
C SER A 58 24.21 -19.86 16.66
N ALA A 59 23.46 -20.94 16.55
CA ALA A 59 22.20 -20.95 15.83
C ALA A 59 21.37 -19.76 16.30
N ASP A 60 20.94 -18.89 15.37
CA ASP A 60 20.10 -17.75 15.69
C ASP A 60 18.84 -18.27 16.40
N PRO A 61 18.55 -17.86 17.65
CA PRO A 61 17.44 -18.39 18.45
C PRO A 61 16.06 -18.06 17.87
N GLU A 62 15.99 -17.30 16.76
CA GLU A 62 14.77 -16.87 16.10
C GLU A 62 14.42 -17.66 14.83
N LEU A 63 15.31 -18.53 14.34
CA LEU A 63 15.08 -19.36 13.14
C LEU A 63 13.96 -20.42 13.31
N GLY A 64 13.43 -20.58 14.53
CA GLY A 64 12.32 -21.50 14.84
C GLY A 64 10.98 -20.82 15.12
N LEU A 65 10.90 -19.49 15.05
CA LEU A 65 9.68 -18.73 15.33
C LEU A 65 8.86 -18.52 14.05
N SER A 66 7.54 -18.47 14.17
CA SER A 66 6.67 -18.11 13.04
C SER A 66 6.81 -16.63 12.65
N ALA A 67 6.35 -16.26 11.45
CA ALA A 67 6.42 -14.88 10.99
C ALA A 67 5.67 -13.90 11.94
N PRO A 68 4.43 -14.19 12.39
CA PRO A 68 3.76 -13.41 13.43
C PRO A 68 4.56 -13.26 14.73
N GLU A 69 5.23 -14.33 15.18
CA GLU A 69 6.01 -14.30 16.42
C GLU A 69 7.26 -13.42 16.31
N ARG A 70 8.00 -13.54 15.20
CA ARG A 70 9.17 -12.70 14.91
C ARG A 70 8.77 -11.22 14.86
N LEU A 71 7.77 -10.89 14.05
CA LEU A 71 7.31 -9.51 13.87
C LEU A 71 6.64 -8.96 15.13
N GLY A 72 5.86 -9.77 15.84
CA GLY A 72 5.21 -9.40 17.10
C GLY A 72 6.22 -9.01 18.18
N LYS A 73 7.35 -9.72 18.28
CA LYS A 73 8.44 -9.36 19.21
C LYS A 73 9.09 -8.02 18.87
N VAL A 74 9.33 -7.75 17.58
CA VAL A 74 9.90 -6.47 17.15
C VAL A 74 8.90 -5.33 17.42
N LEU A 75 7.61 -5.54 17.11
CA LEU A 75 6.55 -4.58 17.40
C LEU A 75 6.42 -4.27 18.89
N ALA A 76 6.46 -5.29 19.76
CA ALA A 76 6.37 -5.08 21.20
C ALA A 76 7.55 -4.25 21.73
N ARG A 77 8.76 -4.45 21.19
CA ARG A 77 9.93 -3.63 21.50
C ARG A 77 9.76 -2.20 20.98
N ALA A 78 9.24 -2.04 19.76
CA ALA A 78 8.93 -0.73 19.17
C ALA A 78 7.93 0.06 20.01
N GLN A 79 6.90 -0.60 20.55
CA GLN A 79 5.87 0.05 21.38
C GLN A 79 6.40 0.48 22.75
N GLN A 80 7.46 -0.17 23.24
CA GLN A 80 8.12 0.17 24.49
C GLN A 80 9.21 1.23 24.31
N ALA A 81 9.57 1.57 23.06
CA ALA A 81 10.47 2.64 22.74
C ALA A 81 9.83 4.00 23.09
N GLY A 82 10.49 4.78 23.94
CA GLY A 82 10.00 6.10 24.36
C GLY A 82 10.57 7.27 23.57
N ASP A 83 11.46 7.01 22.61
CA ASP A 83 12.15 8.03 21.83
C ASP A 83 12.20 7.71 20.33
N ALA A 84 12.39 8.77 19.53
CA ALA A 84 12.36 8.71 18.06
C ALA A 84 13.57 7.96 17.46
N GLU A 85 14.63 7.71 18.22
CA GLU A 85 15.78 6.93 17.74
C GLU A 85 15.47 5.44 17.83
N ALA A 86 14.91 5.01 18.95
CA ALA A 86 14.45 3.65 19.17
C ALA A 86 13.27 3.28 18.25
N GLU A 87 12.35 4.20 17.96
CA GLU A 87 11.31 3.99 16.95
C GLU A 87 11.90 3.74 15.54
N ARG A 88 12.92 4.53 15.14
CA ARG A 88 13.60 4.34 13.84
C ARG A 88 14.37 3.02 13.79
N ALA A 89 15.03 2.65 14.88
CA ALA A 89 15.74 1.38 14.98
C ALA A 89 14.77 0.19 14.85
N ALA A 90 13.63 0.24 15.53
CA ALA A 90 12.61 -0.80 15.43
C ALA A 90 11.98 -0.87 14.02
N ALA A 91 11.76 0.27 13.35
CA ALA A 91 11.30 0.28 11.97
C ALA A 91 12.33 -0.33 11.00
N ALA A 92 13.62 -0.09 11.23
CA ALA A 92 14.69 -0.72 10.45
C ALA A 92 14.73 -2.25 10.68
N GLU A 93 14.56 -2.69 11.93
CA GLU A 93 14.48 -4.12 12.28
C GLU A 93 13.26 -4.78 11.62
N LEU A 94 12.07 -4.16 11.65
CA LEU A 94 10.88 -4.66 10.96
C LEU A 94 11.13 -4.83 9.46
N ASN A 95 11.75 -3.85 8.81
CA ASN A 95 12.06 -3.93 7.39
C ASN A 95 13.08 -5.03 7.07
N LEU A 96 14.03 -5.28 7.98
CA LEU A 96 14.99 -6.36 7.86
C LEU A 96 14.29 -7.72 7.96
N VAL A 97 13.45 -7.92 8.98
CA VAL A 97 12.68 -9.17 9.15
C VAL A 97 11.73 -9.40 7.97
N LEU A 98 11.06 -8.36 7.46
CA LEU A 98 10.26 -8.47 6.24
C LEU A 98 11.10 -8.81 5.01
N GLY A 99 12.36 -8.38 4.97
CA GLY A 99 13.33 -8.78 3.95
C GLY A 99 13.62 -10.28 4.00
N GLU A 100 13.96 -10.78 5.17
CA GLU A 100 14.22 -12.20 5.40
C GLU A 100 12.99 -13.07 5.06
N LEU A 101 11.81 -12.67 5.54
CA LEU A 101 10.56 -13.37 5.23
C LEU A 101 10.28 -13.37 3.73
N ALA A 102 10.59 -12.27 3.01
CA ALA A 102 10.41 -12.21 1.57
C ALA A 102 11.35 -13.19 0.82
N ASP A 103 12.58 -13.37 1.31
CA ASP A 103 13.59 -14.26 0.71
C ASP A 103 13.34 -15.75 1.02
N GLU A 104 12.59 -16.06 2.10
CA GLU A 104 12.20 -17.41 2.51
C GLU A 104 10.99 -17.96 1.71
N ASP A 105 9.78 -17.89 2.30
CA ASP A 105 8.49 -18.20 1.67
C ASP A 105 7.58 -17.00 1.88
N GLY A 106 7.92 -15.88 1.25
CA GLY A 106 7.23 -14.61 1.52
C GLY A 106 5.73 -14.67 1.24
N LEU A 107 5.27 -15.49 0.29
CA LEU A 107 3.84 -15.69 0.05
C LEU A 107 3.18 -16.50 1.17
N GLY A 108 3.83 -17.57 1.64
CA GLY A 108 3.35 -18.34 2.80
C GLY A 108 3.24 -17.47 4.05
N HIS A 109 4.30 -16.72 4.35
CA HIS A 109 4.36 -15.80 5.49
C HIS A 109 3.34 -14.66 5.39
N ALA A 110 3.15 -14.11 4.19
CA ALA A 110 2.13 -13.09 3.98
C ALA A 110 0.72 -13.61 4.24
N ARG A 111 0.41 -14.84 3.80
CA ARG A 111 -0.88 -15.48 4.09
C ARG A 111 -1.10 -15.72 5.58
N GLU A 112 -0.05 -16.13 6.30
CA GLU A 112 -0.12 -16.29 7.75
C GLU A 112 -0.41 -14.96 8.46
N LEU A 113 0.25 -13.89 8.03
CA LEU A 113 0.07 -12.54 8.58
C LEU A 113 -1.30 -11.93 8.23
N LEU A 114 -1.85 -12.28 7.07
CA LEU A 114 -3.18 -11.87 6.62
C LEU A 114 -4.30 -12.81 7.11
N ASP A 115 -4.02 -13.77 8.00
CA ASP A 115 -5.08 -14.55 8.62
C ASP A 115 -6.02 -13.60 9.42
N PRO A 116 -7.35 -13.67 9.22
CA PRO A 116 -8.30 -12.81 9.93
C PRO A 116 -8.24 -12.92 11.47
N ALA A 117 -7.66 -14.00 12.01
CA ALA A 117 -7.43 -14.16 13.44
C ALA A 117 -6.25 -13.34 13.97
N GLN A 118 -5.40 -12.79 13.10
CA GLN A 118 -4.27 -11.95 13.48
C GLN A 118 -4.70 -10.54 13.87
N GLU A 119 -3.90 -9.89 14.70
CA GLU A 119 -4.06 -8.48 15.05
C GLU A 119 -3.93 -7.59 13.80
N PRO A 120 -4.68 -6.47 13.72
CA PRO A 120 -4.64 -5.58 12.55
C PRO A 120 -3.23 -5.10 12.17
N THR A 121 -2.36 -4.85 13.16
CA THR A 121 -0.97 -4.45 12.90
C THR A 121 -0.16 -5.56 12.21
N LEU A 122 -0.42 -6.84 12.50
CA LEU A 122 0.22 -7.95 11.81
C LEU A 122 -0.33 -8.10 10.38
N GLN A 123 -1.63 -7.89 10.18
CA GLN A 123 -2.23 -7.87 8.85
C GLN A 123 -1.60 -6.78 7.98
N GLU A 124 -1.39 -5.56 8.51
CA GLU A 124 -0.68 -4.49 7.81
C GLU A 124 0.75 -4.88 7.41
N LEU A 125 1.47 -5.62 8.25
CA LEU A 125 2.79 -6.16 7.89
C LEU A 125 2.69 -7.22 6.80
N GLY A 126 1.63 -8.04 6.78
CA GLY A 126 1.31 -8.95 5.68
C GLY A 126 1.10 -8.22 4.35
N VAL A 127 0.37 -7.10 4.35
CA VAL A 127 0.21 -6.24 3.17
C VAL A 127 1.55 -5.69 2.68
N ARG A 128 2.41 -5.23 3.60
CA ARG A 128 3.75 -4.74 3.26
C ARG A 128 4.64 -5.83 2.68
N LEU A 129 4.54 -7.06 3.21
CA LEU A 129 5.28 -8.20 2.70
C LEU A 129 4.88 -8.51 1.25
N LEU A 130 3.58 -8.61 0.96
CA LEU A 130 3.11 -8.81 -0.41
C LEU A 130 3.57 -7.70 -1.36
N SER A 131 3.46 -6.44 -0.92
CA SER A 131 3.91 -5.27 -1.68
C SER A 131 5.41 -5.35 -2.00
N LYS A 132 6.21 -5.87 -1.07
CA LYS A 132 7.67 -6.02 -1.22
C LYS A 132 8.06 -7.15 -2.16
N LEU A 133 7.29 -8.24 -2.20
CA LEU A 133 7.51 -9.34 -3.14
C LEU A 133 7.38 -8.87 -4.59
N ALA A 134 6.46 -7.94 -4.86
CA ALA A 134 6.26 -7.31 -6.16
C ALA A 134 6.15 -8.28 -7.35
N SER A 135 5.76 -9.54 -7.10
CA SER A 135 5.59 -10.58 -8.11
C SER A 135 4.15 -10.62 -8.62
N ALA A 136 3.93 -11.23 -9.79
CA ALA A 136 2.59 -11.47 -10.31
C ALA A 136 1.74 -12.33 -9.35
N GLU A 137 2.36 -13.31 -8.71
CA GLU A 137 1.72 -14.18 -7.70
C GLU A 137 1.33 -13.39 -6.45
N ALA A 138 2.19 -12.47 -6.00
CA ALA A 138 1.87 -11.57 -4.89
C ALA A 138 0.72 -10.64 -5.25
N ALA A 139 0.66 -10.11 -6.47
CA ALA A 139 -0.45 -9.27 -6.92
C ALA A 139 -1.79 -10.04 -6.94
N VAL A 140 -1.78 -11.31 -7.37
CA VAL A 140 -2.97 -12.18 -7.32
C VAL A 140 -3.40 -12.42 -5.87
N GLU A 141 -2.47 -12.67 -4.96
CA GLU A 141 -2.77 -12.85 -3.54
C GLU A 141 -3.30 -11.55 -2.90
N GLU A 142 -2.73 -10.39 -3.25
CA GLU A 142 -3.23 -9.08 -2.80
C GLU A 142 -4.66 -8.85 -3.26
N GLY A 143 -4.96 -9.14 -4.54
CA GLY A 143 -6.30 -9.02 -5.09
C GLY A 143 -7.31 -9.93 -4.39
N ARG A 144 -6.92 -11.20 -4.16
CA ARG A 144 -7.72 -12.16 -3.40
C ARG A 144 -7.99 -11.65 -1.98
N ALA A 145 -6.95 -11.26 -1.26
CA ALA A 145 -7.07 -10.76 0.12
C ALA A 145 -7.93 -9.49 0.19
N ALA A 146 -7.81 -8.58 -0.78
CA ALA A 146 -8.63 -7.37 -0.83
C ALA A 146 -10.13 -7.66 -0.96
N THR A 147 -10.51 -8.84 -1.48
CA THR A 147 -11.92 -9.30 -1.55
C THR A 147 -12.37 -10.16 -0.38
N ASP A 148 -11.51 -10.44 0.61
CA ASP A 148 -11.90 -11.23 1.79
C ASP A 148 -12.65 -10.33 2.79
N PRO A 149 -13.98 -10.53 3.01
CA PRO A 149 -14.76 -9.69 3.91
C PRO A 149 -14.39 -9.88 5.39
N ARG A 150 -13.58 -10.89 5.72
CA ARG A 150 -13.09 -11.13 7.09
C ARG A 150 -11.89 -10.26 7.44
N LEU A 151 -11.18 -9.74 6.44
CA LEU A 151 -10.09 -8.79 6.66
C LEU A 151 -10.65 -7.42 7.05
N ALA A 152 -9.93 -6.72 7.94
CA ALA A 152 -10.32 -5.37 8.33
C ALA A 152 -10.43 -4.46 7.10
N PRO A 153 -11.44 -3.57 7.00
CA PRO A 153 -11.61 -2.67 5.86
C PRO A 153 -10.33 -1.89 5.52
N GLN A 154 -9.59 -1.45 6.54
CA GLN A 154 -8.32 -0.74 6.36
C GLN A 154 -7.26 -1.60 5.65
N ALA A 155 -7.12 -2.87 6.01
CA ALA A 155 -6.18 -3.78 5.36
C ALA A 155 -6.56 -4.00 3.89
N ARG A 156 -7.86 -4.16 3.61
CA ARG A 156 -8.39 -4.31 2.24
C ARG A 156 -8.10 -3.07 1.37
N LEU A 157 -8.31 -1.87 1.90
CA LEU A 157 -7.99 -0.62 1.20
C LEU A 157 -6.48 -0.45 0.98
N LEU A 158 -5.64 -0.85 1.95
CA LEU A 158 -4.19 -0.81 1.80
C LEU A 158 -3.69 -1.76 0.70
N LEU A 159 -4.28 -2.94 0.58
CA LEU A 159 -4.00 -3.88 -0.51
C LEU A 159 -4.36 -3.29 -1.88
N ILE A 160 -5.51 -2.62 -1.97
CA ILE A 160 -5.91 -1.96 -3.22
C ILE A 160 -4.98 -0.79 -3.55
N TYR A 161 -4.55 -0.04 -2.54
CA TYR A 161 -3.59 1.03 -2.70
C TYR A 161 -2.22 0.51 -3.18
N SER A 162 -1.70 -0.58 -2.59
CA SER A 162 -0.43 -1.20 -3.02
C SER A 162 -0.49 -1.75 -4.44
N LEU A 163 -1.62 -2.35 -4.82
CA LEU A 163 -1.89 -2.72 -6.21
C LEU A 163 -1.93 -1.47 -7.11
N GLY A 164 -2.64 -0.41 -6.72
CA GLY A 164 -2.73 0.84 -7.51
C GLY A 164 -1.37 1.47 -7.82
N LYS A 165 -0.41 1.39 -6.90
CA LYS A 165 0.98 1.83 -7.13
C LYS A 165 1.72 1.07 -8.23
N ARG A 166 1.22 -0.11 -8.61
CA ARG A 166 1.82 -1.01 -9.59
C ARG A 166 0.86 -1.34 -10.74
N LYS A 167 -0.18 -0.53 -10.97
CA LYS A 167 -1.23 -0.74 -12.01
C LYS A 167 -0.71 -0.87 -13.46
N ASP A 168 0.54 -0.49 -13.72
CA ASP A 168 1.21 -0.68 -15.00
C ASP A 168 1.64 -2.14 -15.24
N ASP A 169 1.82 -2.92 -14.16
CA ASP A 169 2.00 -4.36 -14.24
C ASP A 169 0.69 -5.07 -14.63
N PRO A 170 0.69 -5.95 -15.64
CA PRO A 170 -0.52 -6.63 -16.10
C PRO A 170 -1.21 -7.48 -15.02
N ALA A 171 -0.45 -8.19 -14.18
CA ALA A 171 -1.03 -9.04 -13.15
C ALA A 171 -1.73 -8.21 -12.08
N THR A 172 -1.10 -7.11 -11.67
CA THR A 172 -1.66 -6.11 -10.76
C THR A 172 -2.92 -5.47 -11.33
N ARG A 173 -2.92 -5.12 -12.62
CA ARG A 173 -4.09 -4.54 -13.29
C ARG A 173 -5.27 -5.50 -13.31
N GLU A 174 -5.04 -6.78 -13.63
CA GLU A 174 -6.12 -7.77 -13.62
C GLU A 174 -6.58 -8.12 -12.19
N ALA A 175 -5.69 -8.09 -11.20
CA ALA A 175 -6.07 -8.22 -9.79
C ALA A 175 -7.02 -7.07 -9.37
N LEU A 176 -6.70 -5.82 -9.72
CA LEU A 176 -7.59 -4.69 -9.45
C LEU A 176 -8.93 -4.83 -10.19
N TRP A 177 -8.93 -5.26 -11.46
CA TRP A 177 -10.19 -5.49 -12.19
C TRP A 177 -11.03 -6.60 -11.57
N THR A 178 -10.41 -7.64 -11.02
CA THR A 178 -11.12 -8.70 -10.28
C THR A 178 -11.88 -8.12 -9.08
N ILE A 179 -11.29 -7.17 -8.36
CA ILE A 179 -11.95 -6.48 -7.25
C ILE A 179 -13.11 -5.63 -7.78
N VAL A 180 -12.91 -4.85 -8.84
CA VAL A 180 -13.94 -3.99 -9.42
C VAL A 180 -15.15 -4.80 -9.93
N GLU A 181 -14.91 -5.96 -10.52
CA GLU A 181 -15.94 -6.83 -11.12
C GLU A 181 -16.64 -7.72 -10.08
N ASN A 182 -16.13 -7.80 -8.84
CA ASN A 182 -16.74 -8.59 -7.77
C ASN A 182 -18.02 -7.92 -7.21
N ARG A 183 -19.15 -8.09 -7.89
CA ARG A 183 -20.45 -7.51 -7.49
C ARG A 183 -21.00 -8.00 -6.14
N ALA A 184 -20.45 -9.07 -5.57
CA ALA A 184 -20.81 -9.53 -4.23
C ALA A 184 -20.11 -8.74 -3.11
N ASP A 185 -19.13 -7.90 -3.47
CA ASP A 185 -18.34 -7.12 -2.53
C ASP A 185 -18.95 -5.74 -2.23
N ASP A 186 -18.42 -5.09 -1.19
CA ASP A 186 -18.81 -3.76 -0.77
C ASP A 186 -18.55 -2.72 -1.87
N ALA A 187 -19.54 -1.87 -2.14
CA ALA A 187 -19.43 -0.83 -3.16
C ALA A 187 -18.27 0.14 -2.90
N GLU A 188 -17.93 0.39 -1.63
CA GLU A 188 -16.78 1.22 -1.23
C GLU A 188 -15.45 0.61 -1.63
N VAL A 189 -15.27 -0.69 -1.41
CA VAL A 189 -14.05 -1.43 -1.78
C VAL A 189 -13.88 -1.39 -3.31
N ARG A 190 -14.97 -1.65 -4.04
CA ARG A 190 -14.98 -1.60 -5.50
C ARG A 190 -14.71 -0.19 -6.04
N SER A 191 -15.31 0.83 -5.42
CA SER A 191 -15.07 2.24 -5.73
C SER A 191 -13.59 2.61 -5.58
N PHE A 192 -12.96 2.16 -4.49
CA PHE A 192 -11.54 2.42 -4.26
C PHE A 192 -10.65 1.72 -5.32
N ALA A 193 -11.00 0.49 -5.71
CA ALA A 193 -10.31 -0.22 -6.78
C ALA A 193 -10.49 0.46 -8.15
N ILE A 194 -11.66 1.05 -8.42
CA ILE A 194 -11.90 1.87 -9.62
C ILE A 194 -10.94 3.06 -9.67
N GLY A 195 -10.79 3.78 -8.56
CA GLY A 195 -9.84 4.88 -8.46
C GLY A 195 -8.40 4.42 -8.73
N ALA A 196 -8.03 3.22 -8.24
CA ALA A 196 -6.70 2.65 -8.45
C ALA A 196 -6.40 2.26 -9.91
N VAL A 197 -7.41 1.88 -10.71
CA VAL A 197 -7.23 1.51 -12.13
C VAL A 197 -7.49 2.65 -13.11
N GLY A 198 -7.96 3.82 -12.65
CA GLY A 198 -8.60 4.83 -13.49
C GLY A 198 -7.83 5.24 -14.76
N ASP A 199 -6.53 5.44 -14.63
CA ASP A 199 -5.57 5.83 -15.68
C ASP A 199 -4.74 4.65 -16.22
N ALA A 200 -5.05 3.42 -15.81
CA ALA A 200 -4.31 2.24 -16.26
C ALA A 200 -4.53 1.98 -17.76
N PRO A 201 -3.53 1.43 -18.47
CA PRO A 201 -3.68 1.09 -19.90
C PRO A 201 -4.91 0.21 -20.17
N GLY A 202 -5.79 0.70 -21.06
CA GLY A 202 -7.02 -0.02 -21.44
C GLY A 202 -8.17 0.07 -20.43
N ALA A 203 -8.10 0.96 -19.43
CA ALA A 203 -9.16 1.12 -18.44
C ALA A 203 -10.45 1.75 -19.02
N THR A 204 -10.32 2.71 -19.95
CA THR A 204 -11.44 3.51 -20.48
C THR A 204 -12.64 2.67 -20.91
N PRO A 205 -12.52 1.62 -21.75
CA PRO A 205 -13.68 0.85 -22.19
C PRO A 205 -14.37 0.09 -21.06
N ARG A 206 -13.61 -0.36 -20.04
CA ARG A 206 -14.17 -1.06 -18.87
C ARG A 206 -14.88 -0.08 -17.94
N LEU A 207 -14.26 1.07 -17.64
CA LEU A 207 -14.87 2.13 -16.84
C LEU A 207 -16.14 2.70 -17.47
N LEU A 208 -16.14 2.92 -18.79
CA LEU A 208 -17.32 3.41 -19.50
C LEU A 208 -18.50 2.46 -19.38
N ARG A 209 -18.25 1.14 -19.52
CA ARG A 209 -19.30 0.12 -19.31
C ARG A 209 -19.84 0.15 -17.89
N LEU A 210 -18.98 0.31 -16.88
CA LEU A 210 -19.41 0.42 -15.48
C LEU A 210 -20.26 1.67 -15.25
N ALA A 211 -19.82 2.83 -15.73
CA ALA A 211 -20.55 4.09 -15.61
C ALA A 211 -21.98 4.00 -16.21
N GLN A 212 -22.14 3.24 -17.29
CA GLN A 212 -23.39 3.05 -18.03
C GLN A 212 -24.27 1.90 -17.53
N ALA A 213 -23.78 1.06 -16.60
CA ALA A 213 -24.50 -0.11 -16.13
C ALA A 213 -25.64 0.29 -15.17
N SER A 214 -26.89 0.29 -15.65
CA SER A 214 -28.06 0.71 -14.86
C SER A 214 -28.38 -0.20 -13.67
N ASP A 215 -27.87 -1.45 -13.69
CA ASP A 215 -28.01 -2.41 -12.61
C ASP A 215 -26.89 -2.33 -11.57
N GLU A 216 -25.94 -1.41 -11.75
CA GLU A 216 -24.83 -1.18 -10.85
C GLU A 216 -25.16 -0.11 -9.80
N THR A 217 -24.51 -0.20 -8.64
CA THR A 217 -24.71 0.75 -7.55
C THR A 217 -24.29 2.18 -7.96
N PRO A 218 -25.01 3.22 -7.50
CA PRO A 218 -24.67 4.61 -7.81
C PRO A 218 -23.23 4.98 -7.46
N LEU A 219 -22.71 4.51 -6.32
CA LEU A 219 -21.34 4.77 -5.88
C LEU A 219 -20.30 4.23 -6.87
N VAL A 220 -20.46 2.98 -7.34
CA VAL A 220 -19.53 2.34 -8.29
C VAL A 220 -19.58 3.04 -9.65
N ARG A 221 -20.79 3.37 -10.13
CA ARG A 221 -20.97 4.14 -11.36
C ARG A 221 -20.30 5.50 -11.26
N GLY A 222 -20.61 6.23 -10.18
CA GLY A 222 -20.03 7.54 -9.81
C GLY A 222 -18.51 7.53 -9.87
N SER A 223 -17.92 6.55 -9.20
CA SER A 223 -16.46 6.36 -9.18
C SER A 223 -15.89 6.10 -10.57
N ALA A 224 -16.58 5.32 -11.41
CA ALA A 224 -16.14 5.06 -12.78
C ALA A 224 -16.18 6.32 -13.66
N TYR A 225 -17.19 7.17 -13.49
CA TYR A 225 -17.23 8.49 -14.14
C TYR A 225 -16.08 9.39 -13.69
N LEU A 226 -15.84 9.51 -12.38
CA LEU A 226 -14.73 10.31 -11.86
C LEU A 226 -13.38 9.82 -12.40
N ALA A 227 -13.16 8.50 -12.40
CA ALA A 227 -11.97 7.89 -12.96
C ALA A 227 -11.79 8.22 -14.46
N LEU A 228 -12.86 8.17 -15.27
CA LEU A 228 -12.81 8.56 -16.69
C LEU A 228 -12.50 10.05 -16.89
N ARG A 229 -13.10 10.91 -16.07
CA ARG A 229 -12.84 12.36 -16.09
C ARG A 229 -11.37 12.64 -15.79
N ASP A 230 -10.83 11.99 -14.77
CA ASP A 230 -9.47 12.24 -14.30
C ASP A 230 -8.41 11.57 -15.18
N ALA A 231 -8.74 10.45 -15.84
CA ALA A 231 -7.87 9.78 -16.82
C ALA A 231 -7.63 10.61 -18.10
N GLY A 232 -8.33 11.73 -18.29
CA GLY A 232 -8.10 12.64 -19.39
C GLY A 232 -8.60 12.12 -20.74
N ASP A 233 -9.64 11.28 -20.76
CA ASP A 233 -10.42 10.94 -21.96
C ASP A 233 -11.74 11.75 -21.95
N PRO A 234 -11.76 12.94 -22.58
CA PRO A 234 -12.91 13.84 -22.50
C PRO A 234 -14.15 13.26 -23.19
N GLN A 235 -13.96 12.38 -24.18
CA GLN A 235 -15.06 11.77 -24.90
C GLN A 235 -15.74 10.71 -24.04
N ALA A 236 -14.96 9.84 -23.40
CA ALA A 236 -15.51 8.84 -22.50
C ALA A 236 -16.16 9.49 -21.27
N ALA A 237 -15.55 10.52 -20.69
CA ALA A 237 -16.13 11.28 -19.59
C ALA A 237 -17.47 11.92 -19.99
N LYS A 238 -17.57 12.50 -21.19
CA LYS A 238 -18.82 13.05 -21.71
C LYS A 238 -19.90 11.98 -21.88
N GLN A 239 -19.55 10.83 -22.47
CA GLN A 239 -20.51 9.72 -22.64
C GLN A 239 -20.99 9.16 -21.30
N ALA A 240 -20.12 9.07 -20.30
CA ALA A 240 -20.49 8.70 -18.95
C ALA A 240 -21.44 9.75 -18.34
N LEU A 241 -21.14 11.05 -18.45
CA LEU A 241 -22.01 12.11 -17.96
C LEU A 241 -23.41 12.08 -18.59
N GLU A 242 -23.51 11.85 -19.90
CA GLU A 242 -24.78 11.71 -20.61
C GLU A 242 -25.61 10.54 -20.04
N ALA A 243 -24.96 9.40 -19.75
CA ALA A 243 -25.62 8.25 -19.14
C ALA A 243 -26.07 8.52 -17.68
N PHE A 244 -25.32 9.35 -16.94
CA PHE A 244 -25.70 9.78 -15.59
C PHE A 244 -26.92 10.69 -15.61
N GLN A 245 -26.95 11.67 -16.51
CA GLN A 245 -28.06 12.62 -16.62
C GLN A 245 -29.38 11.96 -17.06
N ALA A 246 -29.29 10.83 -17.77
CA ALA A 246 -30.45 10.02 -18.13
C ALA A 246 -31.03 9.23 -16.94
N ASP A 247 -30.31 9.14 -15.81
CA ASP A 247 -30.71 8.35 -14.65
C ASP A 247 -30.99 9.24 -13.42
N PRO A 248 -32.26 9.34 -12.97
CA PRO A 248 -32.61 10.18 -11.83
C PRO A 248 -31.98 9.74 -10.50
N ALA A 249 -31.60 8.46 -10.36
CA ALA A 249 -30.92 7.97 -9.14
C ALA A 249 -29.48 8.50 -9.00
N MET A 250 -28.90 9.02 -10.09
CA MET A 250 -27.51 9.51 -10.12
C MET A 250 -27.38 11.00 -9.79
N ALA A 251 -28.48 11.76 -9.84
CA ALA A 251 -28.44 13.22 -9.66
C ALA A 251 -28.01 13.66 -8.25
N GLU A 252 -28.47 12.94 -7.21
CA GLU A 252 -28.08 13.20 -5.82
C GLU A 252 -26.63 12.77 -5.56
N GLU A 253 -26.21 11.64 -6.14
CA GLU A 253 -24.89 11.06 -5.95
C GLU A 253 -23.80 11.90 -6.63
N LEU A 254 -24.05 12.40 -7.85
CA LEU A 254 -23.12 13.30 -8.54
C LEU A 254 -22.88 14.58 -7.74
N THR A 255 -23.94 15.15 -7.16
CA THR A 255 -23.83 16.35 -6.31
C THR A 255 -22.99 16.08 -5.06
N ARG A 256 -23.11 14.89 -4.46
CA ARG A 256 -22.27 14.48 -3.32
C ARG A 256 -20.81 14.34 -3.73
N LEU A 257 -20.55 13.60 -4.80
CA LEU A 257 -19.19 13.32 -5.29
C LEU A 257 -18.46 14.56 -5.80
N GLU A 258 -19.17 15.58 -6.29
CA GLU A 258 -18.58 16.86 -6.71
C GLU A 258 -18.33 17.83 -5.55
N ALA A 259 -18.91 17.57 -4.37
CA ALA A 259 -18.75 18.41 -3.18
C ALA A 259 -17.57 17.99 -2.26
N GLU A 260 -16.98 16.82 -2.52
CA GLU A 260 -15.81 16.26 -1.82
C GLU A 260 -14.50 16.57 -2.56
#